data_AF-A0A3B8IKY1-F1
#
_entry.id   AF-A0A3B8IKY1-F1
#
_cell.length_a   1.000
_cell.length_b   1.000
_cell.length_c   1.000
_cell.angle_alpha   90.00
_cell.angle_beta   90.00
_cell.angle_gamma   90.00
#
_symmetry.space_group_name_H-M   'P 1'
#
loop_
_entity.id
_entity.type
_entity.pdbx_description
1 polymer ?
#
loop_
_entity_poly.entity_id
_entity_poly.type
_entity_poly.pdbx_seq_one_letter_code
_entity_poly.pdbx_strand_id
1 'polypeptide(L)'
;MIQESTLHFLTDLQENNHKEWFDANRKRYDAAKKNFLAVTTELLEGLAKQDEAIAQADLDPKKTLTRINRDIRFSKDKTPYNAHFFTTLSAGGKKSPMAGYYLRVSPDESFHGGGVYMPDNAVLGKIRQEIDYHVEEWKAIVEGPELTTHYGALQTNGALSRPPKGY
;
A
#
# COMPACT_ATOMS: atom_id res chain seq x y z
N MET A 1 -12.57 1.15 12.09
CA MET A 1 -11.55 2.14 12.56
C MET A 1 -10.35 1.47 13.25
N ILE A 2 -9.14 2.06 13.13
CA ILE A 2 -7.94 1.62 13.84
C ILE A 2 -8.02 2.03 15.32
N GLN A 3 -7.71 1.10 16.23
CA GLN A 3 -7.72 1.32 17.67
C GLN A 3 -6.41 1.96 18.15
N GLU A 4 -6.47 2.79 19.20
CA GLU A 4 -5.26 3.36 19.84
C GLU A 4 -4.31 2.27 20.34
N SER A 5 -4.84 1.16 20.86
CA SER A 5 -4.05 0.00 21.29
C SER A 5 -3.21 -0.61 20.16
N THR A 6 -3.69 -0.56 18.91
CA THR A 6 -2.94 -0.96 17.72
C THR A 6 -1.76 -0.03 17.49
N LEU A 7 -1.97 1.28 17.57
CA LEU A 7 -0.92 2.28 17.39
C LEU A 7 0.13 2.19 18.50
N HIS A 8 -0.30 2.12 19.77
CA HIS A 8 0.60 1.93 20.91
C HIS A 8 1.43 0.64 20.80
N PHE A 9 0.84 -0.46 20.35
CA PHE A 9 1.61 -1.68 20.10
C PHE A 9 2.68 -1.47 19.01
N LEU A 10 2.37 -0.77 17.92
CA LEU A 10 3.33 -0.51 16.85
C LEU A 10 4.46 0.42 17.33
N THR A 11 4.15 1.44 18.14
CA THR A 11 5.14 2.31 18.79
C THR A 11 6.07 1.51 19.69
N ASP A 12 5.52 0.72 20.61
CA ASP A 12 6.36 -0.11 21.50
C ASP A 12 7.20 -1.12 20.72
N LEU A 13 6.66 -1.70 19.65
CA LEU A 13 7.38 -2.63 18.78
C LEU A 13 8.54 -1.94 18.05
N GLN A 14 8.39 -0.66 17.67
CA GLN A 14 9.45 0.13 17.05
C GLN A 14 10.61 0.33 18.02
N GLU A 15 10.32 0.60 19.29
CA GLU A 15 11.32 0.79 20.35
C GLU A 15 11.95 -0.52 20.84
N ASN A 16 11.20 -1.63 20.81
CA ASN A 16 11.59 -2.93 21.38
C ASN A 16 11.61 -4.04 20.33
N ASN A 17 12.17 -3.77 19.14
CA ASN A 17 12.10 -4.67 17.99
C ASN A 17 13.10 -5.84 18.10
N HIS A 18 12.80 -6.81 18.97
CA HIS A 18 13.53 -8.06 19.11
C HIS A 18 12.60 -9.20 19.52
N LYS A 19 13.08 -10.45 19.37
CA LYS A 19 12.24 -11.65 19.42
C LYS A 19 11.61 -11.87 20.81
N GLU A 20 12.39 -11.69 21.87
CA GLU A 20 11.97 -11.94 23.25
C GLU A 20 10.82 -11.02 23.63
N TRP A 21 10.93 -9.73 23.30
CA TRP A 21 9.87 -8.76 23.54
C TRP A 21 8.62 -9.08 22.70
N PHE A 22 8.79 -9.41 21.42
CA PHE A 22 7.66 -9.75 20.56
C PHE A 22 6.91 -11.00 21.03
N ASP A 23 7.63 -12.02 21.50
CA ASP A 23 7.01 -13.24 22.02
C ASP A 23 6.24 -12.96 23.32
N ALA A 24 6.80 -12.15 24.23
CA ALA A 24 6.10 -11.69 25.43
C ALA A 24 4.84 -10.86 25.11
N ASN A 25 4.86 -10.14 23.98
CA ASN A 25 3.77 -9.25 23.54
C ASN A 25 2.89 -9.86 22.43
N ARG A 26 2.99 -11.18 22.15
CA ARG A 26 2.27 -11.85 21.05
C ARG A 26 0.76 -11.61 21.09
N LYS A 27 0.14 -11.59 22.27
CA LYS A 27 -1.30 -11.32 22.42
C LYS A 27 -1.69 -9.92 21.94
N ARG A 28 -0.84 -8.92 22.17
CA ARG A 28 -1.04 -7.53 21.70
C ARG A 28 -0.93 -7.47 20.18
N TYR A 29 0.05 -8.16 19.61
CA TYR A 29 0.17 -8.31 18.16
C TYR A 29 -1.08 -8.94 17.54
N ASP A 30 -1.58 -10.04 18.10
CA ASP A 30 -2.76 -10.73 17.55
C ASP A 30 -4.01 -9.85 17.61
N ALA A 31 -4.19 -9.08 18.69
CA ALA A 31 -5.26 -8.09 18.82
C ALA A 31 -5.13 -6.96 17.79
N ALA A 32 -3.94 -6.38 17.65
CA ALA A 32 -3.64 -5.33 16.69
C ALA A 32 -3.86 -5.79 15.24
N LYS A 33 -3.40 -7.00 14.90
CA LYS A 33 -3.62 -7.64 13.60
C LYS A 33 -5.10 -7.87 13.33
N LYS A 34 -5.87 -8.33 14.32
CA LYS A 34 -7.32 -8.51 14.21
C LYS A 34 -8.02 -7.18 13.94
N ASN A 35 -7.63 -6.11 14.63
CA ASN A 35 -8.17 -4.78 14.39
C ASN A 35 -7.84 -4.27 12.97
N PHE A 36 -6.60 -4.41 12.51
CA PHE A 36 -6.22 -4.02 11.15
C PHE A 36 -6.95 -4.84 10.07
N LEU A 37 -7.16 -6.15 10.31
CA LEU A 37 -7.96 -7.00 9.42
C LEU A 37 -9.42 -6.52 9.32
N ALA A 38 -10.03 -6.11 10.44
CA ALA A 38 -11.39 -5.58 10.43
C ALA A 38 -11.49 -4.30 9.59
N VAL A 39 -10.53 -3.37 9.74
CA VAL A 39 -10.46 -2.16 8.90
C VAL A 39 -10.23 -2.49 7.42
N THR A 40 -9.36 -3.46 7.14
CA THR A 40 -9.12 -3.90 5.76
C THR A 40 -10.37 -4.52 5.13
N THR A 41 -11.17 -5.24 5.91
CA THR A 41 -12.42 -5.84 5.45
C THR A 41 -13.45 -4.76 5.13
N GLU A 42 -13.63 -3.79 6.03
CA GLU A 42 -14.52 -2.64 5.82
C GLU A 42 -14.09 -1.81 4.59
N LEU A 43 -12.79 -1.60 4.41
CA LEU A 43 -12.25 -0.90 3.24
C LEU A 43 -12.54 -1.68 1.94
N LEU A 44 -12.33 -3.00 1.94
CA LEU A 44 -12.62 -3.83 0.77
C LEU A 44 -14.10 -3.79 0.39
N GLU A 45 -15.00 -3.89 1.38
CA GLU A 45 -16.46 -3.78 1.16
C GLU A 45 -16.87 -2.41 0.62
N GLY A 46 -16.22 -1.34 1.07
CA GLY A 46 -16.42 0.01 0.53
C GLY A 46 -15.95 0.13 -0.91
N LEU A 47 -14.74 -0.33 -1.21
CA LEU A 47 -14.15 -0.30 -2.55
C LEU A 47 -14.95 -1.14 -3.55
N ALA A 48 -15.43 -2.33 -3.16
CA ALA A 48 -16.25 -3.18 -4.01
C ALA A 48 -17.58 -2.54 -4.46
N LYS A 49 -18.05 -1.49 -3.77
CA LYS A 49 -19.25 -0.73 -4.19
C LYS A 49 -18.95 0.32 -5.25
N GLN A 50 -17.68 0.68 -5.45
CA GLN A 50 -17.24 1.77 -6.32
C GLN A 50 -16.36 1.28 -7.48
N ASP A 51 -15.67 0.16 -7.30
CA ASP A 51 -14.76 -0.44 -8.27
C ASP A 51 -15.21 -1.87 -8.59
N GLU A 52 -15.71 -2.06 -9.82
CA GLU A 52 -16.18 -3.36 -10.32
C GLU A 52 -15.06 -4.39 -10.39
N ALA A 53 -13.83 -3.98 -10.71
CA ALA A 53 -12.69 -4.90 -10.78
C ALA A 53 -12.34 -5.46 -9.38
N ILE A 54 -12.48 -4.65 -8.33
CA ILE A 54 -12.35 -5.11 -6.94
C ILE A 54 -13.53 -6.00 -6.55
N ALA A 55 -14.76 -5.63 -6.92
CA ALA A 55 -15.95 -6.43 -6.62
C ALA A 55 -15.87 -7.86 -7.21
N GLN A 56 -15.35 -7.98 -8.43
CA GLN A 56 -15.20 -9.26 -9.13
C GLN A 56 -13.96 -10.06 -8.70
N ALA A 57 -13.01 -9.45 -7.97
CA ALA A 57 -11.73 -10.08 -7.65
C ALA A 57 -11.79 -11.13 -6.52
N ASP A 58 -12.92 -11.25 -5.81
CA ASP A 58 -13.14 -12.20 -4.69
C ASP A 58 -11.95 -12.24 -3.71
N LEU A 59 -11.49 -11.04 -3.30
CA LEU A 59 -10.32 -10.91 -2.45
C LEU A 59 -10.63 -11.38 -1.01
N ASP A 60 -9.84 -12.30 -0.48
CA ASP A 60 -9.81 -12.61 0.95
C ASP A 60 -8.97 -11.57 1.69
N PRO A 61 -9.56 -10.69 2.54
CA PRO A 61 -8.83 -9.67 3.29
C PRO A 61 -7.66 -10.24 4.09
N LYS A 62 -7.74 -11.49 4.57
CA LYS A 62 -6.65 -12.10 5.34
C LYS A 62 -5.39 -12.30 4.51
N LYS A 63 -5.54 -12.51 3.20
CA LYS A 63 -4.43 -12.76 2.26
C LYS A 63 -3.83 -11.47 1.69
N THR A 64 -4.50 -10.33 1.85
CA THR A 64 -4.02 -9.04 1.35
C THR A 64 -3.01 -8.38 2.30
N LEU A 65 -3.04 -8.74 3.58
CA LEU A 65 -2.11 -8.25 4.60
C LEU A 65 -0.66 -8.66 4.33
N THR A 66 0.30 -7.83 4.73
CA THR A 66 1.71 -8.19 4.79
C THR A 66 2.05 -8.97 6.06
N ARG A 67 3.14 -9.74 5.97
CA ARG A 67 3.69 -10.44 7.14
C ARG A 67 4.41 -9.43 8.03
N ILE A 68 4.39 -9.69 9.33
CA ILE A 68 5.14 -8.86 10.27
C ILE A 68 6.65 -9.09 10.16
N ASN A 69 7.12 -10.28 9.78
CA ASN A 69 8.55 -10.56 9.67
C ASN A 69 9.21 -9.83 8.49
N ARG A 70 10.34 -9.19 8.76
CA ARG A 70 11.18 -8.53 7.76
C ARG A 70 12.15 -9.51 7.11
N ASP A 71 12.43 -9.29 5.82
CA ASP A 71 13.60 -9.92 5.19
C ASP A 71 14.82 -9.04 5.46
N ILE A 72 15.64 -9.45 6.43
CA ILE A 72 16.79 -8.67 6.90
C ILE A 72 18.12 -9.16 6.34
N ARG A 73 18.14 -10.14 5.42
CA ARG A 73 19.38 -10.77 4.92
C ARG A 73 20.34 -9.72 4.34
N PHE A 74 19.80 -8.80 3.54
CA PHE A 74 20.57 -7.74 2.87
C PHE A 74 20.40 -6.35 3.49
N SER A 75 19.54 -6.21 4.51
CA SER A 75 19.29 -4.91 5.17
C SER A 75 20.43 -4.53 6.11
N LYS A 76 20.79 -3.24 6.16
CA LYS A 76 21.70 -2.71 7.20
C LYS A 76 21.03 -2.71 8.58
N ASP A 77 19.75 -2.37 8.61
CA ASP A 77 18.90 -2.47 9.79
C ASP A 77 18.44 -3.93 9.96
N LYS A 78 18.81 -4.53 11.10
CA LYS A 78 18.56 -5.94 11.42
C LYS A 78 17.33 -6.17 12.31
N THR A 79 16.48 -5.16 12.52
CA THR A 79 15.26 -5.34 13.31
C THR A 79 14.32 -6.35 12.64
N PRO A 80 13.88 -7.42 13.33
CA PRO A 80 13.21 -8.58 12.73
C PRO A 80 11.76 -8.34 12.29
N TYR A 81 11.09 -7.31 12.82
CA TYR A 81 9.65 -7.08 12.62
C TYR A 81 9.35 -5.73 11.96
N ASN A 82 8.27 -5.68 11.17
CA ASN A 82 7.68 -4.46 10.65
C ASN A 82 6.86 -3.79 11.76
N ALA A 83 7.26 -2.60 12.18
CA ALA A 83 6.49 -1.74 13.09
C ALA A 83 5.36 -0.98 12.36
N HIS A 84 4.72 -1.65 11.40
CA HIS A 84 3.57 -1.13 10.66
C HIS A 84 2.74 -2.29 10.11
N PHE A 85 1.47 -2.03 9.84
CA PHE A 85 0.63 -2.90 9.03
C PHE A 85 0.50 -2.35 7.61
N PHE A 86 0.41 -3.25 6.64
CA PHE A 86 0.21 -2.90 5.24
C PHE A 86 -0.73 -3.89 4.57
N THR A 87 -1.59 -3.39 3.70
CA THR A 87 -2.48 -4.19 2.85
C THR A 87 -2.48 -3.62 1.43
N THR A 88 -2.64 -4.49 0.45
CA THR A 88 -2.82 -4.13 -0.97
C THR A 88 -4.06 -4.84 -1.51
N LEU A 89 -4.97 -4.06 -2.09
CA LEU A 89 -6.24 -4.48 -2.64
C LEU A 89 -6.22 -4.19 -4.13
N SER A 90 -5.85 -5.18 -4.94
CA SER A 90 -5.80 -5.09 -6.40
C SER A 90 -6.56 -6.25 -7.03
N ALA A 91 -7.16 -6.02 -8.18
CA ALA A 91 -7.75 -7.08 -8.99
C ALA A 91 -6.65 -8.10 -9.34
N GLY A 92 -6.84 -9.37 -9.00
CA GLY A 92 -5.80 -10.42 -9.10
C GLY A 92 -4.92 -10.61 -7.84
N GLY A 93 -5.20 -9.86 -6.77
CA GLY A 93 -4.60 -10.04 -5.46
C GLY A 93 -3.18 -9.47 -5.32
N LYS A 94 -2.53 -9.77 -4.19
CA LYS A 94 -1.31 -9.08 -3.71
C LYS A 94 -0.11 -9.00 -4.67
N LYS A 95 -0.01 -9.90 -5.65
CA LYS A 95 1.08 -9.92 -6.66
C LYS A 95 0.62 -9.49 -8.04
N SER A 96 -0.59 -8.94 -8.15
CA SER A 96 -1.14 -8.48 -9.41
C SER A 96 -0.29 -7.33 -9.98
N PRO A 97 -0.03 -7.33 -11.29
CA PRO A 97 0.57 -6.19 -11.97
C PRO A 97 -0.42 -5.03 -12.18
N MET A 98 -1.71 -5.24 -11.84
CA MET A 98 -2.75 -4.23 -12.02
C MET A 98 -2.66 -3.14 -10.96
N ALA A 99 -3.25 -1.99 -11.29
CA ALA A 99 -3.47 -0.93 -10.30
C ALA A 99 -4.33 -1.47 -9.15
N GLY A 100 -4.06 -0.99 -7.95
CA GLY A 100 -4.89 -1.27 -6.80
C GLY A 100 -4.68 -0.26 -5.70
N TYR A 101 -5.40 -0.46 -4.61
CA TYR A 101 -5.38 0.40 -3.45
C TYR A 101 -4.44 -0.16 -2.39
N TYR A 102 -3.83 0.71 -1.60
CA TYR A 102 -2.99 0.30 -0.49
C TYR A 102 -3.22 1.18 0.73
N LEU A 103 -3.07 0.56 1.89
CA LEU A 103 -3.15 1.23 3.19
C LEU A 103 -1.98 0.77 4.04
N ARG A 104 -1.20 1.74 4.52
CA ARG A 104 -0.17 1.59 5.54
C ARG A 104 -0.64 2.24 6.83
N VAL A 105 -0.56 1.51 7.93
CA VAL A 105 -0.79 2.03 9.28
C VAL A 105 0.49 1.87 10.08
N SER A 106 1.05 2.99 10.51
CA SER A 106 2.29 3.13 11.26
C SER A 106 2.13 4.28 12.27
N PRO A 107 2.88 4.29 13.39
CA PRO A 107 2.85 5.40 14.34
C PRO A 107 3.23 6.74 13.68
N ASP A 108 4.29 6.74 12.86
CA ASP A 108 4.88 7.97 12.33
C ASP A 108 4.47 8.29 10.88
N GLU A 109 4.22 7.26 10.07
CA GLU A 109 3.94 7.39 8.62
C GLU A 109 2.79 6.47 8.20
N SER A 110 1.58 6.80 8.64
CA SER A 110 0.37 6.20 8.06
C SER A 110 0.05 6.89 6.73
N PHE A 111 -0.22 6.11 5.70
CA PHE A 111 -0.65 6.64 4.40
C PHE A 111 -1.55 5.66 3.68
N HIS A 112 -2.33 6.17 2.73
CA HIS A 112 -3.10 5.36 1.79
C HIS A 112 -2.86 5.89 0.38
N GLY A 113 -3.25 5.11 -0.63
CA GLY A 113 -3.18 5.54 -2.01
C GLY A 113 -3.65 4.44 -2.96
N GLY A 114 -3.49 4.71 -4.25
CA GLY A 114 -3.81 3.75 -5.30
C GLY A 114 -2.89 3.92 -6.51
N GLY A 115 -2.80 2.87 -7.33
CA GLY A 115 -2.02 2.85 -8.54
C GLY A 115 -1.15 1.60 -8.66
N VAL A 116 -0.12 1.69 -9.50
CA VAL A 116 0.84 0.60 -9.75
C VAL A 116 2.18 0.95 -9.12
N TYR A 117 2.56 0.23 -8.06
CA TYR A 117 3.81 0.48 -7.34
C TYR A 117 4.96 -0.32 -7.93
N MET A 118 6.02 0.37 -8.36
CA MET A 118 7.25 -0.22 -8.93
C MET A 118 6.98 -1.35 -9.96
N PRO A 119 6.22 -1.08 -11.06
CA PRO A 119 5.96 -2.08 -12.08
C PRO A 119 7.25 -2.56 -12.75
N ASP A 120 7.24 -3.80 -13.23
CA ASP A 120 8.30 -4.29 -14.11
C ASP A 120 8.29 -3.57 -15.47
N ASN A 121 9.32 -3.81 -16.29
CA ASN A 121 9.48 -3.14 -17.58
C ASN A 121 8.30 -3.36 -18.54
N ALA A 122 7.66 -4.54 -18.51
CA ALA A 122 6.57 -4.86 -19.42
C ALA A 122 5.30 -4.10 -19.02
N VAL A 123 4.97 -4.07 -17.74
CA VAL A 123 3.81 -3.33 -17.21
C VAL A 123 4.03 -1.82 -17.34
N LEU A 124 5.23 -1.33 -17.00
CA LEU A 124 5.59 0.08 -17.14
C LEU A 124 5.53 0.55 -18.60
N GLY A 125 5.97 -0.31 -19.53
CA GLY A 125 5.86 -0.05 -20.96
C GLY A 125 4.41 0.16 -21.39
N LYS A 126 3.49 -0.70 -20.96
CA LYS A 126 2.05 -0.56 -21.27
C LYS A 126 1.45 0.71 -20.68
N ILE A 127 1.75 1.04 -19.42
CA ILE A 127 1.25 2.26 -18.78
C ILE A 127 1.70 3.50 -19.56
N ARG A 128 2.98 3.55 -19.95
CA ARG A 128 3.50 4.66 -20.75
C ARG A 128 2.83 4.74 -22.11
N GLN A 129 2.56 3.61 -22.75
CA GLN A 129 1.90 3.57 -24.05
C GLN A 129 0.48 4.14 -23.99
N GLU A 130 -0.29 3.77 -22.97
CA GLU A 130 -1.64 4.31 -22.77
C GLU A 130 -1.61 5.82 -22.49
N ILE A 131 -0.66 6.29 -21.68
CA ILE A 131 -0.49 7.74 -21.43
C ILE A 131 -0.10 8.48 -22.72
N ASP A 132 0.77 7.90 -23.55
CA ASP A 132 1.19 8.49 -24.82
C ASP A 132 0.02 8.63 -25.80
N TYR A 133 -0.83 7.60 -25.90
CA TYR A 133 -2.04 7.64 -26.73
C TYR A 133 -3.11 8.61 -26.22
N HIS A 134 -3.16 8.83 -24.90
CA HIS A 134 -4.22 9.59 -24.23
C HIS A 134 -3.70 10.79 -23.41
N VAL A 135 -2.63 11.45 -23.90
CA VAL A 135 -1.89 12.45 -23.10
C VAL A 135 -2.75 13.61 -22.60
N GLU A 136 -3.69 14.10 -23.42
CA GLU A 136 -4.54 15.23 -23.05
C GLU A 136 -5.58 14.84 -22.00
N GLU A 137 -6.13 13.62 -22.08
CA GLU A 137 -7.02 13.07 -21.05
C GLU A 137 -6.25 12.85 -19.74
N TRP A 138 -5.06 12.26 -19.82
CA TRP A 138 -4.20 12.06 -18.66
C TRP A 138 -3.86 13.39 -17.97
N LYS A 139 -3.47 14.43 -18.73
CA LYS A 139 -3.21 15.77 -18.20
C LYS A 139 -4.45 16.35 -17.51
N ALA A 140 -5.62 16.27 -18.16
CA ALA A 140 -6.86 16.77 -17.58
C ALA A 140 -7.21 16.10 -16.24
N ILE A 141 -6.85 14.82 -16.06
CA ILE A 141 -7.02 14.10 -14.79
C ILE A 141 -5.99 14.56 -13.75
N VAL A 142 -4.69 14.54 -14.07
CA VAL A 142 -3.62 14.81 -13.08
C VAL A 142 -3.47 16.28 -12.70
N GLU A 143 -3.92 17.19 -13.57
CA GLU A 143 -3.95 18.64 -13.33
C GLU A 143 -5.35 19.12 -12.89
N GLY A 144 -6.34 18.22 -12.90
CA GLY A 144 -7.73 18.51 -12.57
C GLY A 144 -7.95 18.87 -11.08
N PRO A 145 -9.02 19.61 -10.76
CA PRO A 145 -9.30 20.07 -9.39
C PRO A 145 -9.57 18.92 -8.42
N GLU A 146 -10.18 17.82 -8.88
CA GLU A 146 -10.47 16.66 -8.04
C GLU A 146 -9.19 16.03 -7.49
N LEU A 147 -8.23 15.71 -8.37
CA LEU A 147 -6.97 15.10 -7.96
C LEU A 147 -6.11 16.09 -7.18
N THR A 148 -5.99 17.33 -7.65
CA THR A 148 -5.15 18.34 -6.99
C THR A 148 -5.66 18.76 -5.61
N THR A 149 -6.98 18.76 -5.39
CA THR A 149 -7.57 19.02 -4.05
C THR A 149 -7.22 17.91 -3.06
N HIS A 150 -7.24 16.66 -3.50
CA HIS A 150 -7.04 15.51 -2.61
C HIS A 150 -5.57 15.09 -2.44
N TYR A 151 -4.75 15.24 -3.49
CA TYR A 151 -3.37 14.72 -3.54
C TYR A 151 -2.32 15.79 -3.82
N GLY A 152 -2.72 17.04 -4.07
CA GLY A 152 -1.82 18.11 -4.47
C GLY A 152 -1.38 18.01 -5.92
N ALA A 153 -0.41 18.86 -6.31
CA ALA A 153 0.14 18.84 -7.65
C ALA A 153 0.97 17.57 -7.92
N LEU A 154 1.05 17.19 -9.20
CA LEU A 154 1.87 16.07 -9.67
C LEU A 154 3.31 16.19 -9.15
N GLN A 155 3.75 15.15 -8.45
CA GLN A 155 5.11 15.07 -7.91
C GLN A 155 6.06 14.59 -9.01
N THR A 156 7.15 15.33 -9.25
CA THR A 156 8.17 15.00 -10.25
C THR A 156 9.46 14.45 -9.62
N ASN A 157 9.39 14.06 -8.35
CA ASN A 157 10.50 13.52 -7.58
C ASN A 157 10.92 12.17 -8.20
N GLY A 158 12.10 12.13 -8.81
CA GLY A 158 12.58 10.95 -9.56
C GLY A 158 12.15 10.92 -11.03
N ALA A 159 11.67 12.04 -11.58
CA ALA A 159 11.44 12.17 -13.02
C ALA A 159 12.74 11.91 -13.81
N LEU A 160 12.59 11.29 -14.99
CA LEU A 160 13.71 11.07 -15.89
C LEU A 160 14.17 12.41 -16.48
N SER A 161 15.48 12.58 -16.61
CA SER A 161 16.07 13.76 -17.28
C SER A 161 15.90 13.74 -18.81
N ARG A 162 15.50 12.60 -19.37
CA ARG A 162 15.24 12.40 -20.79
C ARG A 162 13.94 11.60 -20.97
N PRO A 163 13.21 11.80 -22.08
CA PRO A 163 12.05 10.97 -22.40
C PRO A 163 12.42 9.47 -22.33
N PRO A 164 11.54 8.62 -21.76
CA PRO A 164 11.75 7.19 -21.77
C PRO A 164 11.89 6.70 -23.21
N LYS A 165 12.91 5.89 -23.50
CA LYS A 165 13.14 5.36 -24.85
C LYS A 165 11.87 4.72 -25.42
N GLY A 166 11.41 5.20 -26.57
CA GLY A 166 10.18 4.74 -27.23
C GLY A 166 8.99 5.70 -27.08
N TYR A 167 9.17 6.81 -26.37
CA TYR A 167 8.22 7.90 -26.16
C TYR A 167 8.95 9.25 -26.27
#